data_AF-A0AAW7YHN4-F1
#
_entry.id   AF-A0AAW7YHN4-F1
#
_cell.length_a   1.000
_cell.length_b   1.000
_cell.length_c   1.000
_cell.angle_alpha   90.00
_cell.angle_beta   90.00
_cell.angle_gamma   90.00
#
_symmetry.space_group_name_H-M   'P 1'
#
loop_
_entity.id
_entity.type
_entity.pdbx_description
1 polymer ?
#
loop_
_entity_poly.entity_id
_entity_poly.type
_entity_poly.pdbx_seq_one_letter_code
_entity_poly.pdbx_strand_id
1 'polypeptide(L)' 'MTKQLEKPTAPQDDDCCGGGACNPCVWDHYYAELQKWRIAQAKLKEQGLEKE' A
#
# COMPACT_ATOMS: atom_id res chain seq x y z
N MET A 1 -9.57 -16.04 10.32
CA MET A 1 -9.18 -14.62 10.22
C MET A 1 -8.79 -14.30 8.78
N THR A 2 -9.71 -13.78 7.97
CA THR A 2 -9.36 -13.23 6.65
C THR A 2 -8.45 -12.03 6.88
N LYS A 3 -7.16 -12.19 6.60
CA LYS A 3 -6.16 -11.13 6.66
C LYS A 3 -6.49 -10.13 5.56
N GLN A 4 -7.45 -9.24 5.81
CA GLN A 4 -7.73 -8.10 4.95
C GLN A 4 -6.43 -7.31 4.91
N LEU A 5 -5.78 -7.30 3.75
CA LEU A 5 -4.68 -6.37 3.52
C LEU A 5 -5.31 -4.99 3.60
N GLU A 6 -5.03 -4.27 4.68
CA GLU A 6 -5.44 -2.87 4.84
C GLU A 6 -4.64 -2.01 3.86
N LYS A 7 -5.30 -0.98 3.33
CA LYS A 7 -4.66 -0.08 2.38
C LYS A 7 -3.53 0.65 3.10
N PRO A 8 -2.28 0.62 2.59
CA PRO A 8 -1.21 1.34 3.23
C PRO A 8 -1.54 2.83 3.26
N THR A 9 -1.19 3.49 4.36
CA THR A 9 -1.34 4.93 4.53
C THR A 9 -0.22 5.63 3.78
N ALA A 10 -0.58 6.63 2.97
CA ALA A 10 0.43 7.42 2.27
C ALA A 10 1.29 8.19 3.29
N PRO A 11 2.62 8.21 3.12
CA PRO A 11 3.48 9.03 3.96
C PRO A 11 3.10 10.51 3.79
N GLN A 12 3.27 11.29 4.86
CA GLN A 12 3.12 12.74 4.79
C GLN A 12 4.27 13.35 3.99
N ASP A 13 4.07 14.52 3.41
CA ASP A 13 5.12 15.24 2.68
C ASP A 13 6.32 15.55 3.60
N ASP A 14 6.07 15.83 4.88
CA ASP A 14 7.08 16.01 5.94
C ASP A 14 7.93 14.75 6.24
N ASP A 15 7.39 13.56 5.98
CA ASP A 15 8.11 12.28 6.17
C ASP A 15 9.03 11.98 4.98
N CYS A 16 8.78 12.66 3.85
CA CYS A 16 9.65 12.67 2.70
C CYS A 16 10.74 13.72 2.92
N CYS A 17 12.01 13.35 2.77
CA CYS A 17 13.15 14.27 2.85
C CYS A 17 13.16 15.34 1.73
N GLY A 18 12.07 15.49 0.95
CA GLY A 18 11.84 16.56 -0.03
C GLY A 18 12.70 16.53 -1.29
N GLY A 19 13.77 15.72 -1.32
CA GLY A 19 14.77 15.78 -2.40
C GLY A 19 15.41 14.44 -2.80
N GLY A 20 14.83 13.31 -2.43
CA GLY A 20 15.41 11.99 -2.75
C GLY A 20 16.76 11.71 -2.06
N ALA A 21 17.11 12.49 -1.03
CA ALA A 21 18.33 12.30 -0.24
C ALA A 21 18.21 11.16 0.78
N CYS A 22 16.99 10.84 1.22
CA CYS A 22 16.71 9.67 2.05
C CYS A 22 16.67 8.40 1.17
N ASN A 23 17.70 7.56 1.30
CA ASN A 23 17.69 6.21 0.77
C ASN A 23 17.74 5.21 1.93
N PRO A 24 16.71 4.37 2.12
CA PRO A 24 15.56 4.16 1.23
C PRO A 24 14.47 5.25 1.32
N CYS A 25 13.85 5.56 0.19
CA CYS A 25 12.74 6.52 0.12
C CYS A 25 11.47 5.92 0.73
N VAL A 26 10.78 6.70 1.57
CA VAL A 26 9.51 6.28 2.19
C VAL A 26 8.44 5.96 1.14
N TRP A 27 8.49 6.62 -0.01
CA TRP A 27 7.61 6.36 -1.14
C TRP A 27 7.86 5.01 -1.81
N ASP A 28 9.12 4.56 -1.92
CA ASP A 28 9.44 3.24 -2.49
C ASP A 28 8.81 2.12 -1.65
N HIS A 29 8.94 2.22 -0.33
CA HIS A 29 8.29 1.30 0.60
C HIS A 29 6.77 1.34 0.46
N TYR A 30 6.18 2.54 0.47
CA TYR A 30 4.74 2.73 0.30
C TYR A 30 4.22 2.13 -1.01
N TYR A 31 4.88 2.39 -2.15
CA TYR A 31 4.46 1.86 -3.45
C TYR A 31 4.58 0.34 -3.52
N ALA A 32 5.61 -0.25 -2.92
CA ALA A 32 5.77 -1.69 -2.84
C ALA A 32 4.63 -2.36 -2.05
N GLU A 33 4.21 -1.77 -0.93
CA GLU A 33 3.06 -2.23 -0.15
C GLU A 33 1.74 -1.98 -0.86
N LEU A 34 1.58 -0.81 -1.49
CA LEU A 34 0.38 -0.45 -2.24
C LEU A 34 0.15 -1.40 -3.41
N GLN A 35 1.21 -1.83 -4.09
CA GLN A 35 1.12 -2.82 -5.15
C GLN A 35 0.59 -4.16 -4.62
N LYS A 36 1.11 -4.66 -3.49
CA LYS A 36 0.63 -5.90 -2.87
C LYS A 36 -0.84 -5.78 -2.48
N TRP A 37 -1.23 -4.63 -1.92
CA TRP A 37 -2.62 -4.34 -1.58
C TRP A 37 -3.51 -4.37 -2.82
N ARG A 38 -3.13 -3.69 -3.90
CA ARG A 38 -3.91 -3.68 -5.17
C ARG A 38 -4.10 -5.09 -5.73
N ILE A 39 -3.06 -5.91 -5.75
CA ILE A 39 -3.13 -7.30 -6.23
C ILE A 39 -4.07 -8.12 -5.35
N ALA A 40 -3.97 -7.97 -4.03
CA ALA A 40 -4.87 -8.67 -3.11
C ALA A 40 -6.31 -8.19 -3.26
N GLN A 41 -6.55 -6.89 -3.40
CA GLN A 41 -7.89 -6.33 -3.57
C GLN A 41 -8.52 -6.81 -4.88
N ALA A 42 -7.74 -6.87 -5.97
CA ALA A 42 -8.19 -7.45 -7.24
C ALA A 42 -8.56 -8.93 -7.08
N LYS A 43 -7.73 -9.72 -6.40
CA LYS A 43 -8.04 -11.14 -6.09
C LYS A 43 -9.28 -11.30 -5.22
N LEU A 44 -9.47 -10.44 -4.23
CA LEU A 44 -10.64 -10.47 -3.34
C LEU A 44 -11.92 -10.14 -4.10
N LYS A 45 -11.87 -9.13 -4.98
CA LYS A 45 -12.98 -8.78 -5.89
C LYS A 45 -13.32 -9.91 -6.85
N GLU A 46 -12.30 -10.51 -7.47
CA GLU A 46 -12.48 -11.66 -8.36
C GLU A 46 -13.05 -12.88 -7.62
N GLN A 47 -12.68 -13.07 -6.35
CA GLN A 47 -13.20 -14.13 -5.49
C GLN A 47 -14.59 -13.82 -4.89
N GLY A 48 -15.22 -12.69 -5.24
CA GLY A 48 -16.52 -12.30 -4.73
C GLY A 48 -16.53 -12.03 -3.23
N LEU A 49 -15.38 -11.69 -2.64
CA LEU A 49 -15.25 -11.35 -1.21
C LEU A 49 -15.60 -9.87 -0.94
N GLU A 50 -16.49 -9.28 -1.74
CA GLU A 50 -17.18 -8.03 -1.40
C GLU A 50 -18.40 -8.42 -0.56
N LYS A 51 -18.16 -8.73 0.71
CA LYS A 51 -19.24 -8.97 1.66
C LYS A 51 -19.89 -7.63 2.02
N GLU A 52 -21.05 -7.42 1.41
CA GLU A 52 -22.29 -6.80 1.93
C GLU A 52 -22.15 -5.86 3.14
#